data_AF-A0A0A1MWY2-F1
#
_entry.id   AF-A0A0A1MWY2-F1
#
_cell.length_a   1.000
_cell.length_b   1.000
_cell.length_c   1.000
_cell.angle_alpha   90.00
_cell.angle_beta   90.00
_cell.angle_gamma   90.00
#
_symmetry.space_group_name_H-M   'P 1'
#
loop_
_entity.id
_entity.type
_entity.pdbx_description
1 polymer ?
#
loop_
_entity_poly.entity_id
_entity_poly.type
_entity_poly.pdbx_seq_one_letter_code
_entity_poly.pdbx_strand_id
1 'polypeptide(L)' 'MLNLEAGMGQSNCSFCGKNEKEVQKLVAGPGVYICNECVRKVSEIVEEGGEK' A
#
# COMPACT_ATOMS: atom_id res chain seq x y z
N MET A 1 -31.05 8.73 13.37
CA MET A 1 -30.10 9.50 12.54
C MET A 1 -28.68 9.19 13.06
N LEU A 2 -28.26 7.93 12.94
CA LEU A 2 -26.86 7.58 13.13
C LEU A 2 -26.23 7.77 11.77
N ASN A 3 -25.34 8.75 11.65
CA ASN A 3 -24.69 9.10 10.39
C ASN A 3 -23.97 7.86 9.84
N LEU A 4 -24.58 7.25 8.84
CA LEU A 4 -23.95 6.28 7.95
C LEU A 4 -23.02 7.04 7.01
N GLU A 5 -22.00 7.68 7.58
CA GLU A 5 -20.77 7.90 6.85
C GLU A 5 -20.06 6.55 6.90
N ALA A 6 -20.49 5.63 6.03
CA ALA A 6 -19.76 4.40 5.80
C ALA A 6 -18.31 4.81 5.52
N GLY A 7 -17.46 4.57 6.53
CA GLY A 7 -16.13 5.15 6.60
C GLY A 7 -15.38 4.84 5.32
N MET A 8 -15.11 5.89 4.55
CA MET A 8 -14.08 5.89 3.53
C MET A 8 -12.76 5.78 4.29
N GLY A 9 -12.47 4.58 4.78
CA GLY A 9 -11.23 4.25 5.45
C GLY A 9 -10.15 4.56 4.45
N GLN A 10 -9.39 5.63 4.72
CA GLN A 10 -8.25 6.00 3.90
C GLN A 10 -7.40 4.74 3.79
N SER A 11 -7.39 4.15 2.60
CA SER A 11 -6.60 2.96 2.33
C SER A 11 -5.19 3.50 2.15
N ASN A 12 -4.46 3.59 3.27
CA ASN A 12 -3.08 4.03 3.28
C ASN A 12 -2.18 2.81 3.08
N CYS A 13 -1.15 2.95 2.26
CA CYS A 13 -0.09 1.95 2.16
C CYS A 13 0.50 1.70 3.56
N SER A 14 0.49 0.44 3.99
CA SER A 14 0.97 0.03 5.31
C SER A 14 2.48 0.22 5.50
N PHE A 15 3.22 0.49 4.42
CA PHE A 15 4.67 0.61 4.41
C PHE A 15 5.16 2.07 4.35
N CYS A 16 4.49 2.92 3.57
CA CYS A 16 4.90 4.32 3.40
C CYS A 16 3.88 5.36 3.87
N GLY A 17 2.68 4.93 4.30
CA GLY A 17 1.62 5.79 4.81
C GLY A 17 0.85 6.58 3.74
N LYS A 18 1.31 6.59 2.48
CA LYS A 18 0.62 7.29 1.38
C LYS A 18 -0.77 6.73 1.12
N ASN A 19 -1.74 7.61 0.87
CA ASN A 19 -3.09 7.21 0.48
C ASN A 19 -3.22 6.93 -1.03
N GLU A 20 -4.36 6.42 -1.46
CA GLU A 20 -4.65 6.06 -2.87
C GLU A 20 -4.50 7.22 -3.87
N LYS A 21 -4.62 8.48 -3.43
CA LYS A 21 -4.45 9.67 -4.29
C LYS A 21 -2.98 10.06 -4.47
N GLU A 22 -2.12 9.60 -3.57
CA GLU A 22 -0.68 9.91 -3.56
C GLU A 22 0.16 8.86 -4.32
N VAL A 23 -0.45 7.75 -4.73
CA VAL A 23 0.23 6.63 -5.41
C VAL A 23 -0.52 6.25 -6.67
N GLN A 24 0.20 5.73 -7.67
CA GLN A 24 -0.43 5.32 -8.93
C GLN A 24 -1.30 4.06 -8.76
N LYS A 25 -0.89 3.14 -7.87
CA LYS A 25 -1.63 1.92 -7.60
C LYS A 25 -1.47 1.53 -6.14
N LEU A 26 -2.60 1.20 -5.52
CA LEU A 26 -2.67 0.63 -4.19
C LEU A 26 -3.39 -0.73 -4.27
N VAL A 27 -2.77 -1.76 -3.71
CA VAL A 27 -3.30 -3.12 -3.68
C VAL A 27 -3.75 -3.44 -2.26
N ALA A 28 -5.00 -3.88 -2.10
CA ALA A 28 -5.54 -4.36 -0.83
C ALA A 28 -5.35 -5.87 -0.69
N GLY A 29 -4.83 -6.30 0.45
CA GLY A 29 -4.81 -7.68 0.93
C GLY A 29 -5.64 -7.83 2.21
N PRO A 30 -5.66 -9.03 2.82
CA PRO A 30 -6.35 -9.25 4.10
C PRO A 30 -5.74 -8.39 5.22
N GLY A 31 -6.35 -7.24 5.51
CA GLY A 31 -5.92 -6.33 6.58
C GLY A 31 -4.63 -5.53 6.29
N VAL A 32 -4.13 -5.53 5.06
CA VAL A 32 -2.87 -4.84 4.69
C VAL A 32 -3.00 -4.19 3.33
N TYR A 33 -2.31 -3.08 3.11
CA TYR A 33 -2.29 -2.36 1.84
C TYR A 33 -0.85 -2.10 1.40
N ILE A 34 -0.54 -2.29 0.12
CA ILE A 34 0.78 -2.01 -0.45
C ILE A 34 0.67 -1.24 -1.76
N CYS A 35 1.48 -0.20 -1.93
CA CYS A 35 1.52 0.61 -3.15
C CYS A 35 2.61 0.16 -4.12
N ASN A 36 2.48 0.55 -5.39
CA ASN A 36 3.45 0.23 -6.45
C ASN A 36 4.89 0.66 -6.14
N GLU A 37 5.07 1.81 -5.48
CA GLU A 37 6.40 2.30 -5.10
C GLU A 37 7.07 1.39 -4.07
N CYS A 38 6.31 0.93 -3.07
CA CYS A 38 6.83 0.03 -2.04
C CYS A 38 7.17 -1.34 -2.61
N VAL A 39 6.36 -1.87 -3.53
CA VAL A 39 6.68 -3.12 -4.24
C VAL A 39 8.03 -2.98 -4.96
N ARG A 40 8.21 -1.90 -5.73
CA ARG A 40 9.47 -1.68 -6.48
C ARG A 40 10.69 -1.59 -5.56
N LYS A 41 10.61 -0.83 -4.46
CA LYS A 41 11.71 -0.69 -3.50
C LYS A 41 12.13 -2.04 -2.91
N VAL A 42 11.16 -2.88 -2.56
CA VAL A 42 11.44 -4.21 -2.01
C VAL A 42 11.97 -5.15 -3.10
N SER A 43 11.45 -5.05 -4.34
CA SER A 43 11.98 -5.82 -5.47
C SER A 43 13.45 -5.52 -5.74
N GLU A 44 13.87 -4.25 -5.73
CA GLU A 44 15.27 -3.84 -5.90
C GLU A 44 16.18 -4.50 -4.84
N ILE A 45 15.76 -4.51 -3.56
CA ILE A 45 16.49 -5.16 -2.47
C ILE A 45 16.57 -6.68 -2.65
N VAL A 46 15.48 -7.31 -3.06
CA VAL A 46 15.42 -8.78 -3.24
C VAL A 46 16.27 -9.22 -4.44
N GLU A 47 16.30 -8.44 -5.51
CA GLU A 47 17.11 -8.71 -6.70
C GLU A 47 18.61 -8.55 -6.41
N GLU A 48 18.99 -7.62 -5.52
CA GLU A 48 20.39 -7.43 -5.09
C GLU A 48 20.84 -8.50 -4.09
N GLY A 49 19.94 -8.97 -3.21
CA GLY A 49 20.21 -9.97 -2.18
C GLY A 49 20.04 -11.43 -2.61
N GLY A 50 19.55 -11.68 -3.83
CA GLY A 50 19.47 -13.01 -4.42
C GLY A 50 20.87 -13.51 -4.76
N GLU A 51 21.46 -14.29 -3.85
CA GLU A 51 22.70 -15.05 -4.08
C GLU A 51 22.64 -15.71 -5.46
N LYS A 52 23.59 -15.34 -6.32
CA LYS A 52 23.94 -16.14 -7.51
C LYS A 52 24.78 -17.33 -7.10
#